data_AF-A0A944D657-F1
#
_entry.id   AF-A0A944D657-F1
#
_cell.length_a   1.000
_cell.length_b   1.000
_cell.length_c   1.000
_cell.angle_alpha   90.00
_cell.angle_beta   90.00
_cell.angle_gamma   90.00
#
_symmetry.space_group_name_H-M   'P 1'
#
loop_
_entity.id
_entity.type
_entity.pdbx_description
1 polymer ?
#
loop_
_entity_poly.entity_id
_entity_poly.type
_entity_poly.pdbx_seq_one_letter_code
_entity_poly.pdbx_strand_id
1 'polypeptide(L)'
;MTEQMQNSNQNNGFFTEMTQTTEERLGPPKIDWSGILLMILVAVFCGFLTSVSVLISAFFAIGRFSLESGVTPMILAIFALFALWVASMIYLWGAKTLFPYIYTRNRILSVQVSIFNVLLFICLVPVYLIVGSQSGIETANILYVYLAHVLFAVFGLELLTSMITQYRYVLLSFYANFVALILTGGIIFWFFKFASDSSQALFILMLLSILAFTLSTFFVFSIKYLYYMYYKTTGNDMLGNVFGDIEDIENASLKTIENELLKS
;
A
#
# COMPACT_ATOMS: atom_id res chain seq x y z
N MET A 1 23.12 7.57 35.66
CA MET A 1 23.07 8.40 34.43
C MET A 1 22.28 7.75 33.29
N THR A 2 22.04 6.44 33.32
CA THR A 2 21.29 5.70 32.28
C THR A 2 19.77 5.69 32.48
N GLU A 3 19.26 5.86 33.71
CA GLU A 3 17.81 5.87 33.98
C GLU A 3 17.11 7.21 33.65
N GLN A 4 17.83 8.34 33.69
CA GLN A 4 17.25 9.65 33.34
C GLN A 4 17.07 9.85 31.82
N MET A 5 17.77 9.09 30.97
CA MET A 5 17.60 9.12 29.52
C MET A 5 16.44 8.27 29.01
N GLN A 6 15.96 7.29 29.78
CA GLN A 6 14.75 6.52 29.41
C GLN A 6 13.47 7.29 29.75
N ASN A 7 13.46 8.07 30.83
CA ASN A 7 12.28 8.83 31.25
C ASN A 7 12.01 10.10 30.40
N SER A 8 13.03 10.69 29.76
CA SER A 8 12.81 11.85 28.87
C SER A 8 12.21 11.46 27.51
N ASN A 9 12.49 10.25 27.02
CA ASN A 9 11.94 9.77 25.75
C ASN A 9 10.49 9.27 25.85
N GLN A 10 10.03 8.82 27.02
CA GLN A 10 8.61 8.49 27.23
C GLN A 10 7.74 9.74 27.39
N ASN A 11 8.23 10.77 28.09
CA ASN A 11 7.47 12.01 28.28
C ASN A 11 7.33 12.84 26.99
N ASN A 12 8.32 12.81 26.10
CA ASN A 12 8.22 13.55 24.83
C ASN A 12 7.16 12.95 23.88
N GLY A 13 6.86 11.64 23.96
CA GLY A 13 5.75 11.04 23.23
C GLY A 13 4.38 11.49 23.77
N PHE A 14 4.24 11.51 25.09
CA PHE A 14 2.99 11.83 25.78
C PHE A 14 2.60 13.32 25.69
N PHE A 15 3.57 14.23 25.74
CA PHE A 15 3.30 15.67 25.60
C PHE A 15 3.12 16.12 24.15
N THR A 16 3.62 15.37 23.17
CA THR A 16 3.33 15.63 21.75
C THR A 16 1.92 15.13 21.36
N GLU A 17 1.38 14.15 22.08
CA GLU A 17 -0.02 13.72 21.95
C GLU A 17 -1.03 14.72 22.54
N MET A 18 -0.62 15.57 23.49
CA MET A 18 -1.50 16.50 24.20
C MET A 18 -1.65 17.89 23.56
N THR A 19 -0.90 18.22 22.50
CA THR A 19 -1.02 19.49 21.76
C THR A 19 -1.81 19.37 20.45
N GLN A 20 -2.38 18.20 20.16
CA GLN A 20 -3.19 17.99 18.97
C GLN A 20 -4.64 18.36 19.24
N THR A 21 -5.18 19.28 18.45
CA THR A 21 -6.61 19.62 18.51
C THR A 21 -7.45 18.38 18.16
N THR A 22 -8.54 18.16 18.88
CA THR A 22 -9.42 16.98 18.69
C THR A 22 -9.90 16.85 17.23
N GLU A 23 -10.03 17.96 16.50
CA GLU A 23 -10.32 17.97 15.05
C GLU A 23 -9.21 17.38 14.16
N GLU A 24 -7.94 17.54 14.52
CA GLU A 24 -6.82 16.96 13.74
C GLU A 24 -6.77 15.43 13.81
N ARG A 25 -7.32 14.85 14.88
CA ARG A 25 -7.39 13.40 15.08
C ARG A 25 -8.69 12.79 14.55
N LEU A 26 -9.77 13.55 14.54
CA LEU A 26 -11.13 13.02 14.31
C LEU A 26 -11.72 13.37 12.94
N GLY A 27 -11.16 14.38 12.24
CA GLY A 27 -11.63 14.80 10.93
C GLY A 27 -11.06 14.00 9.75
N PRO A 28 -11.55 14.24 8.52
CA PRO A 28 -11.09 13.54 7.33
C PRO A 28 -9.60 13.81 7.08
N PRO A 29 -8.90 12.89 6.40
CA PRO A 29 -7.48 13.03 6.18
C PRO A 29 -7.18 14.32 5.42
N LYS A 30 -6.48 15.23 6.09
CA LYS A 30 -6.04 16.51 5.52
C LYS A 30 -4.95 16.22 4.50
N ILE A 31 -5.33 16.15 3.24
CA ILE A 31 -4.40 15.91 2.13
C ILE A 31 -4.29 17.22 1.35
N ASP A 32 -3.09 17.77 1.28
CA ASP A 32 -2.78 18.93 0.45
C ASP A 32 -2.18 18.50 -0.89
N TRP A 33 -2.34 19.33 -1.93
CA TRP A 33 -1.78 19.07 -3.26
C TRP A 33 -0.26 18.84 -3.25
N SER A 34 0.48 19.57 -2.40
CA SER A 34 1.92 19.38 -2.22
C SER A 34 2.24 17.99 -1.65
N GLY A 35 1.44 17.51 -0.70
CA GLY A 35 1.56 16.18 -0.13
C GLY A 35 1.29 15.08 -1.14
N ILE A 36 0.28 15.25 -2.02
CA ILE A 36 0.02 14.32 -3.13
C ILE A 36 1.24 14.23 -4.06
N LEU A 37 1.78 15.38 -4.46
CA LEU A 37 2.94 15.43 -5.37
C LEU A 37 4.17 14.75 -4.74
N LEU A 38 4.44 15.01 -3.47
CA LEU A 38 5.55 14.37 -2.76
C LEU A 38 5.37 12.86 -2.62
N MET A 39 4.15 12.38 -2.36
CA MET A 39 3.89 10.94 -2.34
C MET A 39 4.01 10.29 -3.70
N ILE A 40 3.63 10.98 -4.78
CA ILE A 40 3.86 10.51 -6.15
C ILE A 40 5.36 10.36 -6.40
N LEU A 41 6.20 11.31 -5.96
CA LEU A 41 7.65 11.18 -6.10
C LEU A 41 8.21 9.99 -5.32
N VAL A 42 7.72 9.75 -4.10
CA VAL A 42 8.06 8.54 -3.33
C VAL A 42 7.62 7.28 -4.08
N ALA A 43 6.42 7.26 -4.65
CA ALA A 43 5.88 6.14 -5.42
C ALA A 43 6.72 5.85 -6.68
N VAL A 44 7.10 6.90 -7.43
CA VAL A 44 7.99 6.79 -8.60
C VAL A 44 9.33 6.18 -8.18
N PHE A 45 9.93 6.67 -7.08
CA PHE A 45 11.19 6.15 -6.58
C PHE A 45 11.08 4.68 -6.15
N CYS A 46 10.00 4.30 -5.45
CA CYS A 46 9.76 2.92 -5.04
C CYS A 46 9.57 1.99 -6.25
N GLY A 47 8.75 2.40 -7.22
CA GLY A 47 8.55 1.65 -8.46
C GLY A 47 9.83 1.50 -9.27
N PHE A 48 10.66 2.55 -9.34
CA PHE A 48 11.99 2.49 -9.97
C PHE A 48 12.91 1.49 -9.28
N LEU A 49 13.00 1.52 -7.94
CA LEU A 49 13.80 0.56 -7.18
C LEU A 49 13.33 -0.88 -7.40
N THR A 50 12.02 -1.13 -7.34
CA THR A 50 11.46 -2.46 -7.63
C THR A 50 11.87 -2.92 -9.02
N SER A 51 11.71 -2.06 -10.03
CA SER A 51 12.08 -2.36 -11.40
C SER A 51 13.55 -2.69 -11.58
N VAL A 52 14.45 -1.87 -11.01
CA VAL A 52 15.90 -2.09 -11.09
C VAL A 52 16.29 -3.39 -10.40
N SER A 53 15.75 -3.66 -9.20
CA SER A 53 16.02 -4.91 -8.49
C SER A 53 15.59 -6.14 -9.29
N VAL A 54 14.38 -6.14 -9.86
CA VAL A 54 13.90 -7.28 -10.67
C VAL A 54 14.68 -7.40 -11.98
N LEU A 55 15.07 -6.30 -12.62
CA LEU A 55 15.86 -6.32 -13.86
C LEU A 55 17.27 -6.87 -13.63
N ILE A 56 17.96 -6.44 -12.57
CA ILE A 56 19.26 -6.98 -12.19
C ILE A 56 19.16 -8.48 -11.94
N SER A 57 18.15 -8.90 -11.18
CA SER A 57 17.88 -10.31 -10.91
C SER A 57 17.57 -11.11 -12.17
N ALA A 58 16.78 -10.57 -13.08
CA ALA A 58 16.49 -11.18 -14.37
C ALA A 58 17.78 -11.32 -15.20
N PHE A 59 18.64 -10.31 -15.22
CA PHE A 59 19.92 -10.35 -15.95
C PHE A 59 20.87 -11.42 -15.39
N PHE A 60 21.03 -11.49 -14.06
CA PHE A 60 21.83 -12.53 -13.41
C PHE A 60 21.25 -13.94 -13.59
N ALA A 61 19.92 -14.07 -13.66
CA ALA A 61 19.25 -15.35 -13.90
C ALA A 61 19.33 -15.81 -15.36
N ILE A 62 19.14 -14.91 -16.33
CA ILE A 62 19.14 -15.19 -17.78
C ILE A 62 20.54 -15.56 -18.30
N GLY A 63 21.61 -15.04 -17.68
CA GLY A 63 22.98 -15.32 -18.11
C GLY A 63 23.42 -16.80 -18.07
N ARG A 64 22.66 -17.70 -17.42
CA ARG A 64 23.00 -19.14 -17.33
C ARG A 64 21.83 -20.15 -17.29
N PHE A 65 20.56 -19.74 -17.35
CA PHE A 65 19.43 -20.69 -17.27
C PHE A 65 18.56 -20.66 -18.52
N SER A 66 18.41 -21.82 -19.17
CA SER A 66 17.39 -22.05 -20.19
C SER A 66 16.01 -21.78 -19.57
N LEU A 67 15.25 -20.87 -20.20
CA LEU A 67 13.86 -20.53 -19.87
C LEU A 67 12.90 -21.72 -20.03
N GLU A 68 13.37 -22.86 -20.53
CA GLU A 68 12.59 -24.10 -20.66
C GLU A 68 12.51 -24.90 -19.34
N SER A 69 13.31 -24.55 -18.33
CA SER A 69 13.21 -25.16 -17.01
C SER A 69 12.32 -24.32 -16.09
N GLY A 70 11.35 -24.93 -15.42
CA GLY A 70 10.45 -24.28 -14.43
C GLY A 70 11.16 -23.60 -13.25
N VAL A 71 12.49 -23.63 -13.21
CA VAL A 71 13.37 -22.93 -12.26
C VAL A 71 13.34 -21.41 -12.50
N THR A 72 13.23 -20.94 -13.73
CA THR A 72 13.30 -19.49 -14.05
C THR A 72 12.09 -18.67 -13.54
N PRO A 73 10.83 -19.16 -13.67
CA PRO A 73 9.66 -18.50 -13.08
C PRO A 73 9.70 -18.41 -11.55
N MET A 74 10.22 -19.45 -10.88
CA MET A 74 10.33 -19.48 -9.42
C MET A 74 11.33 -18.44 -8.90
N ILE A 75 12.48 -18.32 -9.57
CA ILE A 75 13.50 -17.31 -9.25
C ILE A 75 12.93 -15.90 -9.40
N LEU A 76 12.19 -15.64 -10.49
CA LEU A 76 11.54 -14.36 -10.71
C LEU A 76 10.53 -14.03 -9.61
N ALA A 77 9.71 -14.98 -9.19
CA ALA A 77 8.73 -14.79 -8.11
C ALA A 77 9.40 -14.42 -6.78
N ILE A 78 10.52 -15.06 -6.44
CA ILE A 78 11.29 -14.78 -5.21
C ILE A 78 11.87 -13.37 -5.25
N PHE A 79 12.47 -12.98 -6.37
CA PHE A 79 13.02 -11.63 -6.50
C PHE A 79 11.94 -10.55 -6.53
N ALA A 80 10.80 -10.83 -7.16
CA ALA A 80 9.64 -9.95 -7.11
C ALA A 80 9.17 -9.72 -5.67
N LEU A 81 9.08 -10.79 -4.86
CA LEU A 81 8.74 -10.68 -3.43
C LEU A 81 9.70 -9.74 -2.69
N PHE A 82 11.01 -9.99 -2.78
CA PHE A 82 11.98 -9.16 -2.05
C PHE A 82 11.99 -7.71 -2.53
N ALA A 83 11.92 -7.48 -3.84
CA ALA A 83 11.88 -6.14 -4.43
C ALA A 83 10.63 -5.37 -4.01
N LEU A 84 9.46 -6.02 -4.01
CA LEU A 84 8.20 -5.41 -3.58
C LEU A 84 8.15 -5.19 -2.07
N TRP A 85 8.69 -6.11 -1.28
CA TRP A 85 8.77 -5.96 0.18
C TRP A 85 9.65 -4.77 0.58
N VAL A 86 10.86 -4.65 0.02
CA VAL A 86 11.76 -3.51 0.28
C VAL A 86 11.11 -2.21 -0.17
N ALA A 87 10.55 -2.16 -1.38
CA ALA A 87 9.87 -0.97 -1.89
C ALA A 87 8.67 -0.58 -1.02
N SER A 88 7.89 -1.55 -0.53
CA SER A 88 6.79 -1.30 0.41
C SER A 88 7.29 -0.67 1.71
N MET A 89 8.40 -1.15 2.27
CA MET A 89 8.97 -0.57 3.50
C MET A 89 9.48 0.87 3.28
N ILE A 90 10.10 1.15 2.13
CA ILE A 90 10.53 2.50 1.75
C ILE A 90 9.32 3.41 1.55
N TYR A 91 8.27 2.91 0.89
CA TYR A 91 7.02 3.63 0.69
C TYR A 91 6.38 4.03 2.02
N LEU A 92 6.27 3.10 2.97
CA LEU A 92 5.76 3.37 4.31
C LEU A 92 6.62 4.40 5.07
N TRP A 93 7.94 4.31 4.93
CA TRP A 93 8.85 5.26 5.53
C TRP A 93 8.70 6.68 4.94
N GLY A 94 8.53 6.79 3.62
CA GLY A 94 8.21 8.05 2.95
C GLY A 94 6.86 8.62 3.39
N ALA A 95 5.81 7.80 3.41
CA ALA A 95 4.47 8.19 3.84
C ALA A 95 4.45 8.69 5.29
N LYS A 96 5.16 8.00 6.20
CA LYS A 96 5.34 8.42 7.59
C LYS A 96 6.00 9.79 7.70
N THR A 97 7.04 10.03 6.89
CA THR A 97 7.82 11.26 6.95
C THR A 97 7.00 12.45 6.45
N LEU A 98 6.17 12.24 5.43
CA LEU A 98 5.33 13.28 4.82
C LEU A 98 4.04 13.53 5.63
N PHE A 99 3.47 12.51 6.25
CA PHE A 99 2.20 12.59 6.98
C PHE A 99 2.28 11.94 8.38
N PRO A 100 3.11 12.48 9.30
CA PRO A 100 3.32 11.84 10.61
C PRO A 100 2.04 11.74 11.45
N TYR A 101 1.09 12.66 11.26
CA TYR A 101 -0.20 12.69 11.95
C TYR A 101 -1.17 11.60 11.48
N ILE A 102 -1.08 11.16 10.23
CA ILE A 102 -1.87 10.04 9.71
C ILE A 102 -1.22 8.71 10.12
N TYR A 103 0.10 8.61 10.03
CA TYR A 103 0.83 7.34 10.14
C TYR A 103 1.41 7.07 11.54
N THR A 104 0.54 7.03 12.55
CA THR A 104 0.96 6.85 13.96
C THR A 104 1.30 5.39 14.33
N ARG A 105 0.61 4.41 13.74
CA ARG A 105 0.74 2.96 14.07
C ARG A 105 1.78 2.21 13.23
N ASN A 106 2.97 2.80 13.04
CA ASN A 106 3.97 2.32 12.09
C ASN A 106 4.45 0.88 12.33
N ARG A 107 4.65 0.44 13.58
CA ARG A 107 5.14 -0.92 13.85
C ARG A 107 4.13 -1.99 13.41
N ILE A 108 2.85 -1.78 13.71
CA ILE A 108 1.78 -2.71 13.34
C ILE A 108 1.65 -2.72 11.82
N LEU A 109 1.66 -1.55 11.19
CA LEU A 109 1.60 -1.35 9.75
C LEU A 109 2.69 -2.15 9.01
N SER A 110 3.96 -1.98 9.38
CA SER A 110 5.08 -2.68 8.72
C SER A 110 4.98 -4.19 8.86
N VAL A 111 4.52 -4.70 10.00
CA VAL A 111 4.31 -6.13 10.22
C VAL A 111 3.18 -6.65 9.33
N GLN A 112 2.03 -5.97 9.30
CA GLN A 112 0.88 -6.41 8.49
C GLN A 112 1.19 -6.39 6.99
N VAL A 113 1.88 -5.35 6.51
CA VAL A 113 2.33 -5.26 5.11
C VAL A 113 3.36 -6.35 4.78
N SER A 114 4.25 -6.69 5.72
CA SER A 114 5.21 -7.79 5.52
C SER A 114 4.52 -9.15 5.42
N ILE A 115 3.59 -9.43 6.34
CA ILE A 115 2.78 -10.67 6.31
C ILE A 115 2.00 -10.74 5.00
N PHE A 116 1.37 -9.64 4.58
CA PHE A 116 0.63 -9.57 3.33
C PHE A 116 1.49 -9.89 2.11
N ASN A 117 2.70 -9.33 2.00
CA ASN A 117 3.60 -9.65 0.89
C ASN A 117 3.99 -11.14 0.85
N VAL A 118 4.24 -11.74 2.01
CA VAL A 118 4.54 -13.19 2.10
C VAL A 118 3.34 -14.03 1.67
N LEU A 119 2.14 -13.71 2.14
CA LEU A 119 0.91 -14.40 1.75
C LEU A 119 0.63 -14.25 0.25
N LEU A 120 0.80 -13.04 -0.29
CA LEU A 120 0.63 -12.76 -1.71
C LEU A 120 1.60 -13.60 -2.56
N PHE A 121 2.86 -13.70 -2.14
CA PHE A 121 3.84 -14.57 -2.79
C PHE A 121 3.41 -16.04 -2.75
N ILE A 122 3.01 -16.57 -1.60
CA ILE A 122 2.54 -17.97 -1.48
C ILE A 122 1.35 -18.21 -2.42
N CYS A 123 0.42 -17.26 -2.54
CA CYS A 123 -0.72 -17.35 -3.46
C CYS A 123 -0.32 -17.28 -4.93
N LEU A 124 0.69 -16.48 -5.29
CA LEU A 124 1.08 -16.26 -6.69
C LEU A 124 2.12 -17.24 -7.22
N VAL A 125 2.95 -17.86 -6.36
CA VAL A 125 3.94 -18.86 -6.77
C VAL A 125 3.33 -19.99 -7.63
N PRO A 126 2.17 -20.60 -7.27
CA PRO A 126 1.52 -21.58 -8.13
C PRO A 126 1.19 -21.02 -9.52
N VAL A 127 0.75 -19.77 -9.60
CA VAL A 127 0.43 -19.10 -10.87
C VAL A 127 1.68 -18.91 -11.72
N TYR A 128 2.79 -18.45 -11.13
CA TYR A 128 4.09 -18.35 -11.81
C TYR A 128 4.54 -19.70 -12.37
N LEU A 129 4.37 -20.79 -11.61
CA LEU A 129 4.77 -22.14 -12.03
C LEU A 129 3.86 -22.69 -13.13
N ILE A 130 2.53 -22.49 -13.04
CA ILE A 130 1.58 -22.95 -14.07
C ILE A 130 1.85 -22.23 -15.39
N VAL A 131 1.93 -20.89 -15.36
CA VAL A 131 2.14 -20.09 -16.56
C VAL A 131 3.54 -20.32 -17.16
N GLY A 132 4.55 -20.54 -16.31
CA GLY A 132 5.92 -20.79 -16.76
C GLY A 132 6.22 -22.23 -17.19
N SER A 133 5.39 -23.21 -16.84
CA SER A 133 5.58 -24.63 -17.22
C SER A 133 4.87 -25.03 -18.51
N GLN A 134 3.98 -24.17 -19.03
CA GLN A 134 3.29 -24.41 -20.29
C GLN A 134 4.24 -24.21 -21.48
N SER A 135 4.61 -25.31 -22.13
CA SER A 135 5.46 -25.30 -23.33
C SER A 135 4.77 -24.54 -24.47
N GLY A 136 5.52 -23.64 -25.13
CA GLY A 136 5.03 -22.82 -26.24
C GLY A 136 4.37 -21.50 -25.84
N ILE A 137 4.37 -21.14 -24.56
CA ILE A 137 3.90 -19.83 -24.11
C ILE A 137 4.97 -18.76 -24.25
N GLU A 138 4.57 -17.64 -24.87
CA GLU A 138 5.40 -16.43 -25.00
C GLU A 138 5.79 -15.87 -23.63
N THR A 139 7.02 -15.38 -23.52
CA THR A 139 7.57 -14.70 -22.33
C THR A 139 6.67 -13.57 -21.82
N ALA A 140 5.82 -13.02 -22.68
CA ALA A 140 4.77 -12.05 -22.35
C ALA A 140 3.81 -12.51 -21.24
N ASN A 141 3.48 -13.80 -21.15
CA ASN A 141 2.53 -14.30 -20.16
C ASN A 141 3.09 -14.28 -18.73
N ILE A 142 4.38 -14.55 -18.56
CA ILE A 142 5.05 -14.42 -17.26
C ILE A 142 5.08 -12.95 -16.80
N LEU A 143 5.22 -12.01 -17.75
CA LEU A 143 5.16 -10.58 -17.46
C LEU A 143 3.77 -10.14 -16.97
N TYR A 144 2.69 -10.73 -17.50
CA TYR A 144 1.34 -10.50 -16.97
C TYR A 144 1.17 -11.00 -15.53
N VAL A 145 1.76 -12.16 -15.19
CA VAL A 145 1.75 -12.66 -13.80
C VAL A 145 2.54 -11.71 -12.88
N TYR A 146 3.69 -11.22 -13.35
CA TYR A 146 4.46 -10.21 -12.62
C TYR A 146 3.68 -8.91 -12.43
N LEU A 147 3.02 -8.41 -13.47
CA LEU A 147 2.16 -7.25 -13.36
C LEU A 147 1.07 -7.44 -12.30
N ALA A 148 0.37 -8.58 -12.32
CA ALA A 148 -0.65 -8.88 -11.32
C ALA A 148 -0.05 -8.91 -9.90
N HIS A 149 1.15 -9.47 -9.73
CA HIS A 149 1.87 -9.47 -8.45
C HIS A 149 2.13 -8.05 -7.94
N VAL A 150 2.66 -7.17 -8.80
CA VAL A 150 2.92 -5.78 -8.44
C VAL A 150 1.62 -5.04 -8.11
N LEU A 151 0.57 -5.20 -8.93
CA LEU A 151 -0.73 -4.54 -8.70
C LEU A 151 -1.34 -4.95 -7.37
N PHE A 152 -1.35 -6.24 -7.05
CA PHE A 152 -1.88 -6.72 -5.76
C PHE A 152 -1.01 -6.31 -4.58
N ALA A 153 0.32 -6.25 -4.76
CA ALA A 153 1.23 -5.79 -3.71
C ALA A 153 0.98 -4.31 -3.37
N VAL A 154 0.88 -3.44 -4.38
CA VAL A 154 0.60 -2.01 -4.21
C VAL A 154 -0.81 -1.79 -3.66
N PHE A 155 -1.82 -2.52 -4.16
CA PHE A 155 -3.18 -2.46 -3.64
C PHE A 155 -3.26 -2.84 -2.16
N GLY A 156 -2.66 -3.97 -1.76
CA GLY A 156 -2.68 -4.39 -0.36
C GLY A 156 -1.87 -3.47 0.54
N LEU A 157 -0.75 -2.93 0.05
CA LEU A 157 0.03 -1.90 0.74
C LEU A 157 -0.85 -0.69 1.06
N GLU A 158 -1.48 -0.08 0.06
CA GLU A 158 -2.32 1.11 0.22
C GLU A 158 -3.58 0.83 1.05
N LEU A 159 -4.21 -0.33 0.85
CA LEU A 159 -5.41 -0.74 1.59
C LEU A 159 -5.12 -0.95 3.08
N LEU A 160 -4.15 -1.80 3.43
CA LEU A 160 -3.77 -2.05 4.82
C LEU A 160 -3.29 -0.78 5.50
N THR A 161 -2.54 0.04 4.76
CA THR A 161 -2.10 1.34 5.24
C THR A 161 -3.27 2.21 5.62
N SER A 162 -4.23 2.36 4.71
CA SER A 162 -5.35 3.24 4.93
C SER A 162 -6.29 2.71 6.02
N MET A 163 -6.54 1.40 6.09
CA MET A 163 -7.39 0.81 7.13
C MET A 163 -6.79 0.94 8.54
N ILE A 164 -5.47 0.75 8.69
CA ILE A 164 -4.80 0.80 10.00
C ILE A 164 -4.64 2.24 10.49
N THR A 165 -4.34 3.17 9.57
CA THR A 165 -4.07 4.58 9.91
C THR A 165 -5.32 5.45 9.98
N GLN A 166 -6.35 5.13 9.20
CA GLN A 166 -7.57 5.93 9.05
C GLN A 166 -8.82 5.09 9.39
N TYR A 167 -8.85 4.51 10.59
CA TYR A 167 -9.90 3.54 10.97
C TYR A 167 -11.33 4.09 10.86
N ARG A 168 -11.56 5.37 11.17
CA ARG A 168 -12.87 6.06 11.00
C ARG A 168 -13.29 6.22 9.53
N TYR A 169 -12.33 6.20 8.61
CA TYR A 169 -12.55 6.33 7.17
C TYR A 169 -12.19 5.05 6.43
N VAL A 170 -12.40 3.88 7.06
CA VAL A 170 -12.13 2.56 6.46
C VAL A 170 -12.94 2.35 5.19
N LEU A 171 -14.21 2.77 5.14
CA LEU A 171 -15.03 2.64 3.94
C LEU A 171 -14.49 3.50 2.80
N LEU A 172 -14.14 4.77 3.05
CA LEU A 172 -13.49 5.63 2.06
C LEU A 172 -12.21 5.00 1.53
N SER A 173 -11.39 4.49 2.45
CA SER A 173 -10.12 3.84 2.15
C SER A 173 -10.32 2.59 1.29
N PHE A 174 -11.29 1.75 1.63
CA PHE A 174 -11.60 0.54 0.91
C PHE A 174 -12.05 0.85 -0.53
N TYR A 175 -13.05 1.74 -0.70
CA TYR A 175 -13.55 2.10 -2.01
C TYR A 175 -12.51 2.84 -2.86
N ALA A 176 -11.74 3.76 -2.27
CA ALA A 176 -10.68 4.46 -2.98
C ALA A 176 -9.63 3.50 -3.53
N ASN A 177 -9.22 2.51 -2.73
CA ASN A 177 -8.25 1.48 -3.16
C ASN A 177 -8.80 0.56 -4.24
N PHE A 178 -10.07 0.15 -4.15
CA PHE A 178 -10.69 -0.67 -5.19
C PHE A 178 -10.80 0.07 -6.53
N VAL A 179 -11.27 1.32 -6.50
CA VAL A 179 -11.35 2.16 -7.70
C VAL A 179 -9.95 2.40 -8.27
N ALA A 180 -8.97 2.71 -7.42
CA ALA A 180 -7.59 2.90 -7.85
C ALA A 180 -6.99 1.64 -8.48
N LEU A 181 -7.25 0.45 -7.94
CA LEU A 181 -6.81 -0.83 -8.53
C LEU A 181 -7.40 -1.04 -9.92
N ILE A 182 -8.71 -0.80 -10.10
CA ILE A 182 -9.38 -0.96 -11.40
C ILE A 182 -8.83 0.02 -12.43
N LEU A 183 -8.69 1.31 -12.05
CA LEU A 183 -8.17 2.33 -12.96
C LEU A 183 -6.70 2.10 -13.30
N THR A 184 -5.86 1.81 -12.30
CA THR A 184 -4.43 1.54 -12.48
C THR A 184 -4.22 0.29 -13.33
N GLY A 185 -4.90 -0.81 -12.98
CA GLY A 185 -4.86 -2.04 -13.74
C GLY A 185 -5.30 -1.81 -15.18
N GLY A 186 -6.47 -1.19 -15.39
CA GLY A 186 -6.99 -0.90 -16.72
C GLY A 186 -6.04 -0.09 -17.59
N ILE A 187 -5.44 0.98 -17.05
CA ILE A 187 -4.47 1.81 -17.78
C ILE A 187 -3.20 1.02 -18.10
N ILE A 188 -2.66 0.27 -17.14
CA ILE A 188 -1.41 -0.47 -17.34
C ILE A 188 -1.59 -1.64 -18.30
N PHE A 189 -2.69 -2.39 -18.20
CA PHE A 189 -3.03 -3.43 -19.16
C PHE A 189 -3.22 -2.85 -20.57
N TRP A 190 -3.88 -1.70 -20.69
CA TRP A 190 -4.03 -1.00 -21.96
C TRP A 190 -2.67 -0.61 -22.55
N PHE A 191 -1.78 0.02 -21.78
CA PHE A 191 -0.41 0.36 -22.20
C PHE A 191 0.40 -0.88 -22.60
N PHE A 192 0.33 -1.94 -21.80
CA PHE A 192 1.10 -3.16 -22.03
C PHE A 192 0.69 -3.86 -23.33
N LYS A 193 -0.61 -3.88 -23.65
CA LYS A 193 -1.13 -4.46 -24.89
C LYS A 193 -0.57 -3.81 -26.15
N PHE A 194 -0.28 -2.51 -26.13
CA PHE A 194 0.32 -1.82 -27.29
C PHE A 194 1.84 -1.93 -27.34
N ALA A 195 2.49 -2.14 -26.18
CA ALA A 195 3.94 -2.22 -26.09
C ALA A 195 4.49 -3.63 -26.34
N SER A 196 3.66 -4.68 -26.16
CA SER A 196 4.08 -6.09 -26.18
C SER A 196 4.65 -6.59 -27.51
N ASP A 197 4.37 -5.92 -28.63
CA ASP A 197 4.84 -6.30 -29.97
C ASP A 197 6.29 -5.88 -30.25
N SER A 198 6.98 -5.27 -29.29
CA SER A 198 8.35 -4.77 -29.45
C SER A 198 9.39 -5.67 -28.77
N SER A 199 10.60 -5.69 -29.31
CA SER A 199 11.81 -6.30 -28.70
C SER A 199 12.24 -5.65 -27.37
N GLN A 200 11.39 -4.81 -26.77
CA GLN A 200 11.67 -3.97 -25.61
C GLN A 200 11.06 -4.51 -24.29
N ALA A 201 10.80 -5.82 -24.19
CA ALA A 201 10.19 -6.45 -23.00
C ALA A 201 10.85 -6.04 -21.66
N LEU A 202 12.16 -5.77 -21.64
CA LEU A 202 12.89 -5.27 -20.47
C LEU A 202 12.53 -3.83 -20.07
N PHE A 203 12.33 -2.93 -21.04
CA PHE A 203 11.87 -1.56 -20.78
C PHE A 203 10.41 -1.56 -20.29
N ILE A 204 9.60 -2.48 -20.82
CA ILE A 204 8.22 -2.65 -20.40
C ILE A 204 8.19 -3.13 -18.94
N LEU A 205 8.99 -4.13 -18.57
CA LEU A 205 9.12 -4.58 -17.17
C LEU A 205 9.46 -3.43 -16.21
N MET A 206 10.40 -2.57 -16.61
CA MET A 206 10.78 -1.41 -15.80
C MET A 206 9.65 -0.40 -15.65
N LEU A 207 8.88 -0.17 -16.72
CA LEU A 207 7.78 0.78 -16.71
C LEU A 207 6.58 0.27 -15.90
N LEU A 208 6.34 -1.03 -15.86
CA LEU A 208 5.19 -1.64 -15.17
C LEU A 208 5.15 -1.27 -13.68
N SER A 209 6.24 -1.48 -12.95
CA SER A 209 6.26 -1.19 -11.50
C SER A 209 6.22 0.29 -11.21
N ILE A 210 6.89 1.11 -12.03
CA ILE A 210 6.83 2.57 -11.91
C ILE A 210 5.38 3.05 -12.09
N LEU A 211 4.71 2.63 -13.15
CA LEU A 211 3.32 3.01 -13.41
C LEU A 211 2.38 2.49 -12.33
N ALA A 212 2.56 1.25 -11.86
CA ALA A 212 1.70 0.66 -10.83
C ALA A 212 1.74 1.45 -9.53
N PHE A 213 2.93 1.74 -9.01
CA PHE A 213 3.08 2.58 -7.82
C PHE A 213 2.52 3.99 -8.06
N THR A 214 2.93 4.63 -9.17
CA THR A 214 2.59 6.03 -9.45
C THR A 214 1.08 6.24 -9.61
N LEU A 215 0.43 5.45 -10.46
CA LEU A 215 -1.00 5.58 -10.75
C LEU A 215 -1.85 5.17 -9.54
N SER A 216 -1.49 4.09 -8.85
CA SER A 216 -2.24 3.67 -7.66
C SER A 216 -2.21 4.75 -6.57
N THR A 217 -1.02 5.27 -6.26
CA THR A 217 -0.89 6.36 -5.28
C THR A 217 -1.63 7.61 -5.75
N PHE A 218 -1.51 8.00 -7.02
CA PHE A 218 -2.23 9.15 -7.57
C PHE A 218 -3.75 9.02 -7.41
N PHE A 219 -4.34 7.90 -7.80
CA PHE A 219 -5.79 7.71 -7.72
C PHE A 219 -6.29 7.63 -6.27
N VAL A 220 -5.60 6.87 -5.39
CA VAL A 220 -5.98 6.77 -3.97
C VAL A 220 -5.96 8.15 -3.32
N PHE A 221 -4.88 8.92 -3.49
CA PHE A 221 -4.76 10.24 -2.88
C PHE A 221 -5.71 11.26 -3.51
N SER A 222 -5.97 11.17 -4.82
CA SER A 222 -6.95 12.04 -5.49
C SER A 222 -8.38 11.83 -4.96
N ILE A 223 -8.79 10.57 -4.76
CA ILE A 223 -10.13 10.27 -4.20
C ILE A 223 -10.25 10.79 -2.77
N LYS A 224 -9.23 10.56 -1.93
CA LYS A 224 -9.23 11.09 -0.55
C LYS A 224 -9.21 12.61 -0.53
N TYR A 225 -8.48 13.25 -1.44
CA TYR A 225 -8.46 14.70 -1.61
C TYR A 225 -9.84 15.25 -2.00
N LEU A 226 -10.51 14.62 -2.96
CA LEU A 226 -11.87 15.01 -3.36
C LEU A 226 -12.86 14.91 -2.19
N TYR A 227 -12.75 13.85 -1.37
CA TYR A 227 -13.57 13.72 -0.16
C TYR A 227 -13.29 14.83 0.84
N TYR A 228 -12.01 15.14 1.09
CA TYR A 228 -11.61 16.23 1.99
C TYR A 228 -12.13 17.59 1.51
N MET A 229 -12.05 17.88 0.21
CA MET A 229 -12.61 19.11 -0.38
C MET A 229 -14.12 19.17 -0.25
N TYR A 230 -14.83 18.06 -0.50
CA TYR A 230 -16.28 17.97 -0.29
C TYR A 230 -16.66 18.28 1.17
N TYR A 231 -15.96 17.68 2.13
CA TYR A 231 -16.17 17.96 3.55
C TYR A 231 -15.93 19.43 3.88
N LYS A 232 -14.83 20.03 3.39
CA LYS A 232 -14.52 21.44 3.63
C LYS A 232 -15.58 22.39 3.07
N THR A 233 -16.18 22.07 1.92
CA THR A 233 -17.20 22.91 1.29
C THR A 233 -18.58 22.75 1.93
N THR A 234 -18.95 21.54 2.33
CA THR A 234 -20.31 21.25 2.81
C THR A 234 -20.44 21.17 4.33
N GLY A 235 -19.34 20.93 5.05
CA GLY A 235 -19.33 20.64 6.48
C GLY A 235 -19.89 19.26 6.85
N ASN A 236 -20.30 18.45 5.87
CA ASN A 236 -20.97 17.17 6.12
C ASN A 236 -19.98 16.01 6.08
N ASP A 237 -19.73 15.36 7.23
CA ASP A 237 -18.93 14.14 7.31
C ASP A 237 -19.80 12.88 7.35
N MET A 238 -20.25 12.43 6.18
CA MET A 238 -21.12 11.25 6.08
C MET A 238 -20.43 9.95 6.49
N LEU A 239 -19.11 9.84 6.32
CA LEU A 239 -18.37 8.59 6.58
C LEU A 239 -17.79 8.55 8.01
N GLY A 240 -17.33 9.69 8.54
CA GLY A 240 -16.85 9.76 9.93
C GLY A 240 -17.98 9.62 10.95
N ASN A 241 -19.18 10.13 10.65
CA ASN A 241 -20.33 10.05 11.56
C ASN A 241 -20.80 8.60 11.80
N VAL A 242 -20.74 7.72 10.79
CA VAL A 242 -21.15 6.31 10.93
C VAL A 242 -20.34 5.59 12.02
N PHE A 243 -19.04 5.87 12.13
CA PHE A 243 -18.20 5.25 13.17
C PHE A 243 -18.21 6.01 14.48
N GLY A 244 -18.45 7.34 14.47
CA GLY A 244 -18.72 8.11 15.68
C GLY A 244 -19.95 7.58 16.42
N ASP A 245 -21.05 7.35 15.68
CA ASP A 245 -22.28 6.81 16.24
C ASP A 245 -22.08 5.41 16.83
N ILE A 246 -21.25 4.56 16.20
CA ILE A 246 -20.93 3.22 16.73
C ILE A 246 -20.12 3.30 18.02
N GLU A 247 -19.13 4.20 18.10
CA GLU A 247 -18.30 4.39 19.31
C GLU A 247 -19.14 4.94 20.48
N ASP A 248 -20.08 5.84 20.21
CA ASP A 248 -21.00 6.36 21.21
C ASP A 248 -21.99 5.30 21.71
N ILE A 249 -22.48 4.44 20.82
CA ILE A 249 -23.33 3.29 21.18
C ILE A 249 -22.55 2.28 22.04
N GLU A 250 -21.31 1.95 21.68
CA GLU A 250 -20.47 1.02 22.43
C GLU A 250 -20.17 1.56 23.84
N ASN A 251 -19.77 2.83 23.95
CA ASN A 251 -19.53 3.48 25.23
C ASN A 251 -20.79 3.58 26.10
N ALA A 252 -21.96 3.81 25.50
CA ALA A 252 -23.23 3.80 26.22
C ALA A 252 -23.56 2.40 26.76
N SER A 253 -23.35 1.35 25.96
CA SER A 253 -23.59 -0.03 26.38
C SER A 253 -22.66 -0.48 27.53
N LEU A 254 -21.37 -0.10 27.48
CA LEU A 254 -20.40 -0.40 28.54
C LEU A 254 -20.79 0.26 29.86
N LYS A 255 -21.25 1.52 29.82
CA LYS A 255 -21.76 2.22 31.01
C LYS A 255 -23.02 1.58 31.58
N THR A 256 -23.91 1.06 30.74
CA THR A 256 -25.09 0.32 31.22
C THR A 256 -24.69 -0.97 31.92
N ILE A 257 -23.77 -1.74 31.34
CA ILE A 257 -23.24 -2.98 31.94
C ILE A 257 -22.52 -2.69 33.26
N GLU A 258 -21.70 -1.64 33.33
CA GLU A 258 -21.02 -1.23 34.56
C GLU A 258 -22.03 -0.87 35.67
N ASN A 259 -23.10 -0.15 35.32
CA ASN A 259 -24.16 0.20 36.26
C ASN A 259 -25.00 -0.99 36.71
N GLU A 260 -25.16 -2.02 35.88
CA GLU A 260 -25.85 -3.27 36.26
C GLU A 260 -24.97 -4.14 37.18
N LEU A 261 -23.68 -4.25 36.89
CA LEU A 261 -22.71 -4.97 37.73
C LEU A 261 -22.48 -4.31 39.09
N LEU A 262 -22.51 -2.98 39.17
CA LEU A 262 -22.40 -2.25 40.44
C LEU A 262 -23.67 -2.33 41.31
N LYS A 263 -24.80 -2.77 40.74
CA LYS A 263 -26.08 -2.95 41.43
C LYS A 263 -26.36 -4.39 41.85
N SER A 264 -25.57 -5.37 41.39
CA SER A 264 -25.64 -6.78 41.80
C SER A 264 -24.70 -7.07 42.96
#